data_AF-A0A357WTS4-F1
#
_entry.id   AF-A0A357WTS4-F1
#
_cell.length_a   1.000
_cell.length_b   1.000
_cell.length_c   1.000
_cell.angle_alpha   90.00
_cell.angle_beta   90.00
_cell.angle_gamma   90.00
#
_symmetry.space_group_name_H-M   'P 1'
#
loop_
_entity.id
_entity.type
_entity.pdbx_description
1 polymer ?
#
loop_
_entity_poly.entity_id
_entity_poly.type
_entity_poly.pdbx_seq_one_letter_code
_entity_poly.pdbx_strand_id
1 'polypeptide(L)' 'SYKWFLEEGLKEVFRDVASVTDYTGKLVLEFVDYRLDDTPKYTVVQCKERDVTYSTPLRVRARLINKETGEIKES' A
#
# COMPACT_ATOMS: atom_id res chain seq x y z
N SER A 1 -3.38 -18.55 8.86
CA SER A 1 -3.76 -17.18 9.24
C SER A 1 -2.98 -16.12 8.46
N TYR A 2 -1.64 -16.08 8.53
CA TYR A 2 -0.84 -15.03 7.86
C TYR A 2 -0.99 -14.93 6.32
N LYS A 3 -0.97 -16.06 5.60
CA LYS A 3 -1.12 -16.06 4.14
C LYS A 3 -2.46 -15.44 3.68
N TRP A 4 -3.55 -15.81 4.36
CA TRP A 4 -4.88 -15.24 4.11
C TRP A 4 -4.90 -13.72 4.36
N PHE A 5 -4.26 -13.25 5.43
CA PHE A 5 -4.19 -11.81 5.72
C PHE A 5 -3.50 -11.05 4.58
N LEU A 6 -2.41 -11.61 4.02
CA LEU A 6 -1.69 -10.98 2.90
C LEU A 6 -2.47 -11.01 1.59
N GLU A 7 -3.21 -12.08 1.32
CA GLU A 7 -3.90 -12.30 0.04
C GLU A 7 -5.29 -11.64 0.00
N GLU A 8 -6.01 -11.64 1.12
CA GLU A 8 -7.41 -11.20 1.21
C GLU A 8 -7.60 -10.08 2.25
N GLY A 9 -7.05 -10.23 3.45
CA GLY A 9 -7.25 -9.26 4.54
C GLY A 9 -6.77 -7.84 4.19
N LEU A 10 -5.59 -7.71 3.57
CA LEU A 10 -5.09 -6.41 3.11
C LEU A 10 -6.00 -5.80 2.02
N LYS A 11 -6.50 -6.61 1.07
CA LYS A 11 -7.43 -6.12 0.04
C LYS A 11 -8.74 -5.62 0.63
N GLU A 12 -9.24 -6.27 1.68
CA GLU A 12 -10.45 -5.83 2.38
C GLU A 12 -10.22 -4.47 3.05
N VAL A 13 -9.13 -4.33 3.81
CA VAL A 13 -8.79 -3.06 4.47
C VAL A 13 -8.63 -1.92 3.45
N PHE A 14 -7.91 -2.15 2.35
CA PHE A 14 -7.75 -1.11 1.33
C PHE A 14 -9.04 -0.77 0.58
N ARG A 15 -9.99 -1.72 0.47
CA ARG A 15 -11.32 -1.45 -0.08
C ARG A 15 -12.16 -0.55 0.82
N ASP A 16 -12.03 -0.68 2.14
CA ASP A 16 -12.77 0.18 3.08
C ASP A 16 -12.28 1.63 3.07
N VAL A 17 -10.97 1.84 2.87
CA VAL A 17 -10.36 3.18 2.79
C VAL A 17 -10.24 3.68 1.35
N ALA A 18 -10.92 3.04 0.39
CA ALA A 18 -10.65 3.11 -1.06
C ALA A 18 -10.50 4.53 -1.65
N SER A 19 -11.14 5.54 -1.06
CA SER A 19 -10.92 6.92 -1.47
C SER A 19 -10.86 7.87 -0.27
N VAL A 20 -9.89 8.77 -0.30
CA VAL A 20 -9.75 9.88 0.64
C VAL A 20 -9.95 11.17 -0.12
N THR A 21 -10.90 11.98 0.32
CA THR A 21 -11.17 13.29 -0.29
C THR A 21 -10.62 14.40 0.60
N ASP A 22 -9.98 15.40 -0.01
CA ASP A 22 -9.51 16.58 0.70
C ASP A 22 -10.67 17.40 1.30
N TYR A 23 -10.41 18.26 2.29
CA TYR A 23 -11.44 19.06 2.97
C TYR A 23 -12.23 19.98 2.01
N THR A 24 -11.61 20.38 0.88
CA THR A 24 -12.26 21.19 -0.16
C THR A 24 -13.15 20.39 -1.10
N GLY A 25 -13.08 19.06 -1.07
CA GLY A 25 -13.82 18.19 -1.99
C GLY A 25 -13.20 18.02 -3.38
N LYS A 26 -12.12 18.77 -3.70
CA LYS A 26 -11.56 18.93 -5.05
C LYS A 26 -10.56 17.85 -5.44
N LEU A 27 -9.76 17.38 -4.49
CA LEU A 27 -8.77 16.33 -4.70
C LEU A 27 -9.28 15.02 -4.09
N VAL A 28 -9.19 13.95 -4.87
CA VAL A 28 -9.51 12.59 -4.41
C VAL A 28 -8.29 11.70 -4.61
N LEU A 29 -7.83 11.10 -3.52
CA LEU A 29 -6.81 10.06 -3.54
C LEU A 29 -7.50 8.70 -3.50
N GLU A 30 -7.34 7.92 -4.56
CA GLU A 30 -7.87 6.57 -4.66
C GLU A 30 -6.77 5.53 -4.51
N PHE A 31 -7.06 4.48 -3.75
CA PHE A 31 -6.21 3.31 -3.66
C PHE A 31 -6.53 2.36 -4.82
N VAL A 32 -5.54 2.08 -5.66
CA VAL A 32 -5.72 1.25 -6.86
C VAL A 32 -5.34 -0.20 -6.56
N ASP A 33 -4.15 -0.41 -6.00
CA ASP A 33 -3.62 -1.74 -5.75
C ASP A 33 -2.47 -1.71 -4.73
N TYR A 34 -2.00 -2.87 -4.29
CA TYR A 34 -0.78 -3.00 -3.50
C TYR A 34 0.06 -4.19 -3.95
N ARG A 35 1.36 -4.12 -3.68
CA ARG A 35 2.30 -5.24 -3.84
C ARG A 35 3.20 -5.34 -2.62
N LEU A 36 3.42 -6.57 -2.15
CA LEU A 36 4.54 -6.86 -1.27
C LEU A 36 5.72 -7.28 -2.13
N ASP A 37 6.92 -6.84 -1.76
CA ASP A 37 8.12 -7.38 -2.40
C ASP A 37 8.28 -8.85 -1.98
N ASP A 38 8.52 -9.71 -2.97
CA ASP A 38 8.64 -11.15 -2.74
C ASP A 38 9.89 -11.51 -1.93
N THR A 39 10.89 -10.64 -1.94
CA THR A 39 12.19 -10.88 -1.30
C THR A 39 12.41 -9.93 -0.14
N PRO A 40 12.46 -10.44 1.10
CA PRO A 40 12.86 -9.67 2.26
C PRO A 40 14.28 -9.14 2.12
N LYS A 41 14.54 -7.97 2.72
CA LYS A 41 15.83 -7.27 2.59
C LYS A 41 17.03 -8.09 3.09
N TYR A 42 16.80 -8.96 4.07
CA TYR A 42 17.81 -9.81 4.70
C TYR A 42 17.24 -11.20 4.94
N THR A 43 18.10 -12.21 4.99
CA THR A 43 17.70 -13.54 5.44
C THR A 43 17.46 -13.56 6.95
N VAL A 44 16.75 -14.57 7.46
CA VAL A 44 16.51 -14.74 8.90
C VAL A 44 17.81 -14.80 9.71
N VAL A 45 18.87 -15.40 9.14
CA VAL A 45 20.20 -15.49 9.79
C VAL A 45 20.82 -14.09 9.91
N GLN A 46 20.84 -13.33 8.80
CA GLN A 46 21.35 -11.96 8.81
C GLN A 46 20.56 -11.04 9.75
N CYS A 47 19.25 -11.25 9.86
CA CYS A 47 18.42 -10.50 10.81
C CYS A 47 18.81 -10.77 12.27
N LYS A 48 19.08 -12.03 12.62
CA LYS A 48 19.53 -12.42 13.97
C LYS A 48 20.92 -11.89 14.29
N GLU A 49 21.84 -11.91 13.32
CA GLU A 49 23.22 -11.43 13.52
C GLU A 49 23.31 -9.90 13.65
N ARG A 50 22.38 -9.17 13.03
CA ARG A 50 22.40 -7.71 12.95
C ARG A 50 21.40 -7.04 13.89
N ASP A 51 20.68 -7.81 14.70
CA ASP A 51 19.55 -7.35 15.53
C ASP A 51 18.55 -6.48 14.75
N VAL A 52 18.18 -6.91 13.54
CA VAL A 52 17.20 -6.23 12.68
C VAL A 52 15.95 -7.09 12.45
N THR A 53 14.84 -6.44 12.12
CA THR A 53 13.56 -7.12 11.86
C THR A 53 13.55 -7.76 10.47
N TYR A 54 13.04 -8.99 10.38
CA TYR A 54 12.76 -9.66 9.10
C TYR A 54 11.46 -9.11 8.51
N SER A 55 11.58 -8.24 7.50
CA SER A 55 10.46 -7.54 6.89
C SER A 55 10.64 -7.37 5.39
N THR A 56 9.52 -7.23 4.68
CA THR A 56 9.48 -6.84 3.26
C THR A 56 8.71 -5.54 3.09
N PRO A 57 9.10 -4.64 2.17
CA PRO A 57 8.32 -3.46 1.84
C PRO A 57 6.95 -3.81 1.26
N LEU A 58 5.91 -3.12 1.75
CA LEU A 58 4.59 -3.05 1.13
C LEU A 58 4.52 -1.75 0.33
N ARG A 59 4.28 -1.85 -0.99
CA ARG A 59 4.08 -0.70 -1.87
C ARG A 59 2.62 -0.63 -2.29
N VAL A 60 2.08 0.58 -2.33
CA VAL A 60 0.69 0.83 -2.70
C VAL A 60 0.70 1.71 -3.95
N ARG A 61 -0.14 1.37 -4.93
CA ARG A 61 -0.41 2.17 -6.11
C ARG A 61 -1.61 3.05 -5.80
N ALA A 62 -1.43 4.36 -5.97
CA ALA A 62 -2.47 5.33 -5.68
C ALA A 62 -2.67 6.27 -6.86
N ARG A 63 -3.90 6.75 -7.00
CA ARG A 63 -4.32 7.66 -8.05
C ARG A 63 -4.89 8.92 -7.44
N LEU A 64 -4.27 10.05 -7.73
CA LEU A 64 -4.77 11.38 -7.37
C LEU A 64 -5.60 11.93 -8.52
N ILE A 65 -6.86 12.25 -8.25
CA ILE A 65 -7.80 12.85 -9.18
C ILE A 65 -8.07 14.29 -8.75
N ASN A 66 -7.83 15.24 -9.65
CA ASN A 66 -8.27 16.61 -9.49
C ASN A 66 -9.61 16.81 -10.19
N LYS A 67 -10.69 17.00 -9.42
CA LYS A 67 -12.03 17.18 -9.94
C LYS A 67 -12.23 18.52 -10.66
N GLU A 68 -11.39 19.52 -10.41
CA GLU A 68 -11.51 20.83 -11.06
C GLU A 68 -10.89 20.84 -12.45
N THR A 69 -9.73 20.21 -12.61
CA THR A 69 -9.01 20.18 -13.89
C THR A 69 -9.29 18.91 -14.70
N GLY A 70 -9.85 17.88 -14.08
CA GLY A 70 -9.98 16.53 -14.65
C GLY A 70 -8.64 15.79 -14.74
N GLU A 71 -7.57 16.33 -14.17
CA GLU A 71 -6.24 15.72 -14.20
C GLU A 71 -6.18 14.48 -13.29
N ILE A 72 -5.57 13.42 -13.81
CA ILE A 72 -5.35 12.17 -13.11
C ILE A 72 -3.84 11.91 -13.05
N LYS A 73 -3.29 11.79 -11.84
CA LYS A 73 -1.91 11.38 -11.61
C LYS A 73 -1.89 10.03 -10.89
N GLU A 74 -1.12 9.10 -11.40
CA GLU A 74 -0.96 7.76 -10.82
C GLU A 74 0.51 7.53 -10.47
N SER A 75 0.76 6.89 -9.32
CA SER A 75 2.11 6.56 -8.83
C SER A 75 2.19 5.14 -8.30
#